data_AF-A0A7Y2YGN7-F1
#
_entry.id   AF-A0A7Y2YGN7-F1
#
_cell.length_a   1.000
_cell.length_b   1.000
_cell.length_c   1.000
_cell.angle_alpha   90.00
_cell.angle_beta   90.00
_cell.angle_gamma   90.00
#
_symmetry.space_group_name_H-M   'P 1'
#
loop_
_entity.id
_entity.type
_entity.pdbx_description
1 polymer ?
#
loop_
_entity_poly.entity_id
_entity_poly.type
_entity_poly.pdbx_seq_one_letter_code
_entity_poly.pdbx_strand_id
1 'polypeptide(L)'
;SGGFEQLAILASAAILLIYLMVILATLRMRRKKPELAEKTFKVPGGWIIPVIGITSILWLLSSLSAGEFLSIAVFLVIICTIYIGVRWIKRKER
;
A
#
# COMPACT_ATOMS: atom_id res chain seq x y z
N SER A 1 -23.65 -4.71 19.07
CA SER A 1 -23.75 -4.05 17.75
C SER A 1 -22.41 -3.46 17.26
N GLY A 2 -21.24 -3.85 17.78
CA GLY A 2 -19.93 -3.28 17.39
C GLY A 2 -19.16 -4.00 16.25
N GLY A 3 -19.69 -5.08 15.68
CA GLY A 3 -18.96 -5.83 14.64
C GLY A 3 -18.73 -5.02 13.37
N PHE A 4 -19.71 -4.24 12.92
CA PHE A 4 -19.58 -3.45 11.70
C PHE A 4 -18.49 -2.37 11.79
N GLU A 5 -18.37 -1.73 12.96
CA GLU A 5 -17.33 -0.72 13.21
C GLU A 5 -15.94 -1.31 13.06
N GLN A 6 -15.68 -2.48 13.65
CA GLN A 6 -14.39 -3.17 13.53
C GLN A 6 -14.07 -3.57 12.08
N LEU A 7 -15.07 -4.07 11.34
CA LEU A 7 -14.88 -4.37 9.91
C LEU A 7 -14.58 -3.10 9.09
N ALA A 8 -15.26 -1.99 9.38
CA ALA A 8 -15.05 -0.72 8.68
C ALA A 8 -13.65 -0.14 8.97
N ILE A 9 -13.16 -0.24 10.20
CA ILE A 9 -11.82 0.21 10.56
C ILE A 9 -10.77 -0.67 9.86
N LEU A 10 -10.93 -1.99 9.88
CA LEU A 10 -10.03 -2.92 9.19
C LEU A 10 -9.96 -2.64 7.69
N ALA A 11 -11.11 -2.42 7.04
CA ALA A 11 -11.17 -2.10 5.62
C ALA A 11 -10.47 -0.76 5.31
N SER A 12 -10.72 0.27 6.13
CA SER A 12 -10.11 1.60 5.97
C SER A 12 -8.60 1.54 6.11
N ALA A 13 -8.11 0.76 7.08
CA ALA A 13 -6.69 0.54 7.31
C ALA A 13 -6.00 -0.16 6.13
N ALA A 14 -6.63 -1.19 5.58
CA ALA A 14 -6.15 -1.90 4.40
C ALA A 14 -6.05 -0.95 3.19
N ILE A 15 -7.06 -0.10 2.97
CA ILE A 15 -7.05 0.90 1.90
C ILE A 15 -5.91 1.90 2.09
N LEU A 16 -5.68 2.39 3.31
CA LEU A 16 -4.58 3.30 3.62
C LEU A 16 -3.21 2.67 3.29
N LEU A 17 -3.00 1.40 3.63
CA LEU A 17 -1.78 0.67 3.26
C LEU A 17 -1.63 0.52 1.74
N ILE A 18 -2.72 0.22 1.03
CA ILE A 18 -2.73 0.15 -0.43
C ILE A 18 -2.30 1.50 -1.02
N TYR A 19 -2.86 2.60 -0.53
CA TYR A 19 -2.46 3.94 -0.98
C TYR A 19 -1.00 4.25 -0.71
N LEU A 20 -0.46 3.85 0.45
CA LEU A 20 0.97 3.99 0.73
C LEU A 20 1.82 3.23 -0.31
N MET A 21 1.47 1.96 -0.56
CA MET A 21 2.16 1.13 -1.56
C MET A 21 2.08 1.72 -2.97
N VAL A 22 0.91 2.24 -3.36
CA VAL A 22 0.71 2.88 -4.66
C VAL A 22 1.57 4.13 -4.77
N ILE A 23 1.58 5.02 -3.77
CA ILE A 23 2.42 6.23 -3.79
C ILE A 23 3.90 5.85 -3.92
N LEU A 24 4.38 4.87 -3.14
CA LEU A 24 5.75 4.37 -3.25
C LEU A 24 6.04 3.76 -4.63
N ALA A 25 5.10 3.02 -5.20
CA ALA A 25 5.22 2.47 -6.55
C ALA A 25 5.30 3.58 -7.61
N THR A 26 4.49 4.64 -7.49
CA THR A 26 4.57 5.80 -8.39
C THR A 26 5.93 6.50 -8.29
N LEU A 27 6.49 6.61 -7.08
CA LEU A 27 7.81 7.19 -6.85
C LEU A 27 8.91 6.36 -7.50
N ARG A 28 8.82 5.04 -7.35
CA ARG A 28 9.73 4.08 -7.96
C ARG A 28 9.63 4.11 -9.49
N MET A 29 8.42 4.24 -10.04
CA MET A 29 8.18 4.37 -11.47
C MET A 29 8.82 5.66 -12.01
N ARG A 30 8.64 6.79 -11.31
CA ARG A 30 9.23 8.09 -11.68
C ARG A 30 10.76 8.05 -11.70
N ARG A 31 11.39 7.30 -10.78
CA ARG A 31 12.85 7.11 -10.77
C ARG A 31 13.36 6.16 -11.86
N LYS A 32 12.62 5.09 -12.17
CA LYS A 32 13.10 4.03 -13.08
C LYS A 32 12.83 4.29 -14.56
N LYS A 33 11.79 5.07 -14.91
CA LYS A 33 11.39 5.28 -16.29
C LYS A 33 11.08 6.76 -16.57
N PRO A 34 12.08 7.65 -16.49
CA PRO A 34 11.88 9.08 -16.74
C PRO A 34 11.38 9.34 -18.17
N GLU A 35 11.83 8.56 -19.14
CA GLU A 35 11.44 8.62 -20.56
C GLU A 35 9.95 8.33 -20.84
N LEU A 36 9.29 7.45 -20.06
CA LEU A 36 7.83 7.27 -20.14
C LEU A 36 7.07 8.44 -19.51
N ALA A 37 7.67 9.08 -18.50
CA ALA A 37 7.06 10.21 -17.82
C ALA A 37 7.00 11.45 -18.73
N GLU A 38 7.93 11.63 -19.68
CA GLU A 38 7.91 12.77 -20.61
C GLU A 38 6.80 12.67 -21.66
N LYS A 39 6.36 11.45 -22.00
CA LYS A 39 5.30 11.21 -23.00
C LYS A 39 3.89 11.07 -22.39
N THR A 40 3.76 11.16 -21.07
CA THR A 40 2.51 10.90 -20.34
C THR A 40 2.15 12.07 -19.44
N PHE A 41 0.86 12.21 -19.10
CA PHE A 41 0.37 13.18 -18.14
C PHE A 41 1.19 13.15 -16.83
N LYS A 42 1.83 14.28 -16.49
CA LYS A 42 2.50 14.51 -15.21
C LYS A 42 1.56 15.31 -14.30
N VAL A 43 1.35 14.81 -13.09
CA VAL A 43 0.56 15.53 -12.09
C VAL A 43 1.26 16.86 -11.74
N PRO A 44 0.57 18.01 -11.85
CA PRO A 44 1.13 19.30 -11.45
C PRO A 44 1.35 19.30 -9.94
N GLY A 45 2.59 19.53 -9.49
CA GLY A 45 2.97 19.41 -8.06
C GLY A 45 4.10 18.41 -7.77
N GLY A 46 4.57 17.66 -8.77
CA GLY A 46 5.87 16.98 -8.72
C GLY A 46 6.03 16.01 -7.54
N TRP A 47 7.00 16.30 -6.66
CA TRP A 47 7.31 15.52 -5.47
C TRP A 47 6.52 15.96 -4.22
N ILE A 48 5.84 17.10 -4.25
CA ILE A 48 5.10 17.63 -3.10
C ILE A 48 3.88 16.76 -2.81
N ILE A 49 3.12 16.40 -3.85
CA ILE A 49 1.93 15.56 -3.74
C ILE A 49 2.21 14.20 -3.08
N PRO A 50 3.20 13.40 -3.55
CA PRO A 50 3.47 12.11 -2.91
C PRO A 50 3.96 12.27 -1.48
N VAL A 51 4.71 13.34 -1.15
CA VAL A 51 5.15 13.59 0.24
C VAL A 51 3.97 13.90 1.15
N ILE A 52 3.07 14.80 0.75
CA ILE A 52 1.85 15.09 1.52
C ILE A 52 1.02 13.82 1.70
N GLY A 53 0.82 13.04 0.63
CA GLY A 53 0.08 11.78 0.69
C GLY A 53 0.69 10.79 1.68
N ILE A 54 2.01 10.57 1.65
CA ILE A 54 2.70 9.71 2.60
C ILE A 54 2.50 10.22 4.03
N THR A 55 2.70 11.52 4.28
CA THR A 55 2.56 12.12 5.61
C THR A 55 1.14 11.97 6.15
N SER A 56 0.12 12.26 5.34
CA SER A 56 -1.29 12.11 5.73
C SER A 56 -1.65 10.65 6.03
N ILE A 57 -1.18 9.70 5.22
CA ILE A 57 -1.44 8.27 5.44
C ILE A 57 -0.75 7.78 6.71
N LEU A 58 0.51 8.17 6.95
CA LEU A 58 1.23 7.81 8.18
C LEU A 58 0.57 8.40 9.42
N TRP A 59 0.06 9.64 9.31
CA TRP A 59 -0.70 10.27 10.39
C TRP A 59 -1.98 9.50 10.71
N LEU A 60 -2.76 9.14 9.68
CA LEU A 60 -3.97 8.34 9.85
C LEU A 60 -3.67 6.95 10.41
N LEU A 61 -2.64 6.26 9.91
CA LEU A 61 -2.19 4.97 10.45
C LEU A 61 -1.80 5.05 11.92
N SER A 62 -1.13 6.14 12.33
CA SER A 62 -0.72 6.34 13.73
C SER A 62 -1.90 6.58 14.66
N SER A 63 -3.06 6.97 14.12
CA SER A 63 -4.30 7.14 14.88
C SER A 63 -5.09 5.84 15.06
N LEU A 64 -4.70 4.73 14.44
CA LEU A 64 -5.38 3.43 14.59
C LEU A 64 -4.98 2.74 15.91
N SER A 65 -5.89 1.90 16.42
CA SER A 65 -5.64 1.10 17.63
C SER A 65 -4.58 0.04 17.39
N ALA A 66 -3.74 -0.22 18.40
CA ALA A 66 -2.70 -1.24 18.35
C ALA A 66 -3.24 -2.66 18.02
N GLY A 67 -4.50 -2.96 18.37
CA GLY A 67 -5.13 -4.24 18.05
C GLY A 67 -5.47 -4.42 16.56
N GLU A 68 -5.74 -3.33 15.85
CA GLU A 68 -6.06 -3.37 14.41
C GLU A 68 -4.78 -3.56 13.60
N PHE A 69 -3.69 -2.92 14.02
CA PHE A 69 -2.38 -3.09 13.40
C PHE A 69 -1.94 -4.56 13.37
N LEU A 70 -2.17 -5.29 14.47
CA LEU A 70 -1.87 -6.71 14.56
C LEU A 70 -2.71 -7.54 13.58
N SER A 71 -4.01 -7.26 13.48
CA SER A 71 -4.93 -7.97 12.57
C SER A 71 -4.52 -7.80 11.11
N ILE A 72 -4.17 -6.58 10.72
CA ILE A 72 -3.70 -6.25 9.37
C ILE A 72 -2.36 -6.90 9.09
N ALA A 73 -1.42 -6.87 10.04
CA ALA A 73 -0.11 -7.47 9.91
C ALA A 73 -0.21 -8.99 9.68
N VAL A 74 -1.06 -9.68 10.44
CA VAL A 74 -1.33 -11.11 10.25
C VAL A 74 -1.92 -11.38 8.86
N PHE A 75 -2.90 -10.60 8.43
CA PHE A 75 -3.51 -10.74 7.11
C PHE A 75 -2.50 -10.53 5.97
N LEU A 76 -1.64 -9.51 6.09
CA LEU A 76 -0.54 -9.25 5.16
C LEU A 76 0.44 -10.43 5.10
N VAL A 77 0.83 -10.97 6.24
CA VAL A 77 1.74 -12.14 6.32
C VAL A 77 1.14 -13.34 5.60
N ILE A 78 -0.16 -13.61 5.77
CA ILE A 78 -0.87 -14.68 5.08
C ILE A 78 -0.81 -14.48 3.56
N ILE A 79 -1.16 -13.28 3.08
CA ILE A 79 -1.13 -12.96 1.64
C ILE A 79 0.30 -13.08 1.08
N CYS A 80 1.29 -12.56 1.78
CA CYS A 80 2.70 -12.69 1.38
C CYS A 80 3.13 -14.15 1.30
N THR A 81 2.73 -14.98 2.26
CA THR A 81 3.04 -16.41 2.28
C THR A 81 2.42 -17.13 1.08
N ILE A 82 1.15 -16.87 0.78
CA ILE A 82 0.47 -17.42 -0.40
C ILE A 82 1.19 -16.99 -1.69
N TYR A 83 1.52 -15.70 -1.82
CA TYR A 83 2.22 -15.17 -2.98
C TYR A 83 3.59 -15.85 -3.18
N ILE A 84 4.36 -16.05 -2.11
CA ILE A 84 5.65 -16.73 -2.16
C ILE A 84 5.46 -18.20 -2.55
N GLY A 85 4.48 -18.90 -1.98
CA GLY A 85 4.17 -20.29 -2.31
C GLY A 85 3.83 -20.48 -3.78
N VAL A 86 2.92 -19.65 -4.32
CA VAL A 86 2.57 -19.64 -5.74
C VAL A 86 3.79 -19.31 -6.61
N ARG A 87 4.60 -18.33 -6.19
CA ARG A 87 5.82 -17.95 -6.91
C ARG A 87 6.84 -19.08 -6.94
N TRP A 88 6.98 -19.85 -5.87
CA TRP A 88 7.86 -21.01 -5.78
C TRP A 88 7.43 -22.12 -6.72
N ILE A 89 6.13 -22.44 -6.76
CA ILE A 89 5.58 -23.44 -7.68
C ILE A 89 5.85 -23.04 -9.14
N LYS A 90 5.53 -21.79 -9.52
CA LYS A 90 5.81 -21.28 -10.87
C LYS A 90 7.29 -21.21 -11.23
N ARG A 91 8.19 -21.10 -10.24
CA ARG A 91 9.65 -21.11 -10.47
C ARG A 91 10.18 -22.52 -10.70
N LYS A 92 9.49 -23.55 -10.20
CA LYS A 92 9.84 -24.96 -10.35
C LYS A 92 9.37 -25.53 -11.70
N GLU A 93 8.38 -24.90 -12.33
CA GLU A 93 7.87 -25.24 -13.66
C GLU A 93 8.59 -24.54 -14.83
N ARG A 94 9.58 -23.67 -14.57
CA ARG A 94 10.52 -23.16 -15.58
C ARG A 94 11.89 -23.80 -15.41
#